data_AF-A0A5L4LCD2-F1
#
_entry.id   AF-A0A5L4LCD2-F1
#
_cell.length_a   1.000
_cell.length_b   1.000
_cell.length_c   1.000
_cell.angle_alpha   90.00
_cell.angle_beta   90.00
_cell.angle_gamma   90.00
#
_symmetry.space_group_name_H-M   'P 1'
#
loop_
_entity.id
_entity.type
_entity.pdbx_description
1 polymer ?
#
loop_
_entity_poly.entity_id
_entity_poly.type
_entity_poly.pdbx_seq_one_letter_code
_entity_poly.pdbx_strand_id
1 'polypeptide(L)' 'MQYQLKYKITNTKNNLSKIVKNEFYSTKELTKIIFFYQNIGFKVELLNFKKEKVLKDEKDY' A
#
# COMPACT_ATOMS: atom_id res chain seq x y z
N MET A 1 -2.34 3.92 -13.58
CA MET A 1 -3.35 4.31 -12.56
C MET A 1 -2.65 4.22 -11.22
N GLN A 2 -2.53 5.33 -10.49
CA GLN A 2 -1.83 5.37 -9.21
C GLN A 2 -2.82 5.06 -8.07
N TYR A 3 -2.43 4.15 -7.18
CA TYR A 3 -3.21 3.73 -6.02
C TYR A 3 -2.46 4.13 -4.76
N GLN A 4 -3.10 4.90 -3.89
CA GLN A 4 -2.54 5.21 -2.59
C GLN A 4 -3.03 4.16 -1.60
N LEU A 5 -2.10 3.38 -1.02
CA LEU A 5 -2.42 2.38 -0.01
C LEU A 5 -1.78 2.77 1.32
N LYS A 6 -2.62 2.82 2.34
CA LYS A 6 -2.21 2.89 3.74
C LYS A 6 -2.39 1.51 4.35
N TYR A 7 -1.30 0.94 4.89
CA TYR A 7 -1.32 -0.37 5.53
C TYR A 7 -0.47 -0.38 6.79
N LYS A 8 -0.74 -1.31 7.69
CA LYS A 8 0.01 -1.55 8.91
C LYS A 8 0.79 -2.85 8.75
N ILE A 9 2.08 -2.80 9.00
CA ILE A 9 2.91 -4.01 9.16
C ILE A 9 3.11 -4.26 10.64
N THR A 10 2.98 -5.51 11.06
CA THR A 10 3.20 -5.95 12.44
C THR A 10 4.14 -7.13 12.44
N ASN A 11 5.28 -7.03 13.08
CA ASN A 11 6.22 -8.14 13.23
C ASN A 11 5.60 -9.21 14.11
N THR A 12 5.55 -10.46 13.63
CA THR A 12 4.86 -11.54 14.34
C THR A 12 5.62 -12.05 15.57
N LYS A 13 6.92 -11.76 15.68
CA LYS A 13 7.76 -12.22 16.81
C LYS A 13 7.71 -11.30 18.01
N ASN A 14 7.60 -9.99 17.80
CA ASN A 14 7.70 -8.99 18.88
C ASN A 14 6.53 -7.98 18.91
N ASN A 15 5.52 -8.17 18.07
CA ASN A 15 4.34 -7.30 17.96
C ASN A 15 4.63 -5.82 17.67
N LEU A 16 5.86 -5.47 17.26
CA LEU A 16 6.16 -4.11 16.81
C LEU A 16 5.40 -3.84 15.53
N SER A 17 4.71 -2.70 15.50
CA SER A 17 3.90 -2.32 14.34
C SER A 17 4.25 -0.94 13.81
N LYS A 18 4.14 -0.79 12.49
CA LYS A 18 4.39 0.46 11.79
C LYS A 18 3.31 0.67 10.73
N ILE A 19 2.81 1.91 10.65
CA ILE A 19 1.91 2.33 9.59
C ILE A 19 2.76 2.82 8.43
N VAL A 20 2.52 2.26 7.24
CA VAL A 20 3.15 2.65 5.99
C VAL A 20 2.07 3.30 5.11
N LYS A 21 2.44 4.42 4.51
CA LYS A 21 1.68 5.08 3.46
C LYS A 21 2.55 5.02 2.22
N ASN A 22 2.11 4.30 1.19
CA ASN A 22 2.82 4.22 -0.07
C ASN A 22 1.88 4.53 -1.22
N GLU A 23 2.46 5.13 -2.25
CA GLU A 23 1.85 5.25 -3.56
C GLU A 23 2.33 4.08 -4.41
N PHE A 24 1.39 3.38 -5.02
CA PHE A 24 1.63 2.21 -5.84
C PHE A 24 1.16 2.48 -7.27
N TYR A 25 1.92 2.00 -8.25
CA TYR A 25 1.57 2.20 -9.66
C TYR A 25 0.60 1.12 -10.17
N SER A 26 0.47 -0.01 -9.46
CA SER A 26 -0.48 -1.08 -9.82
C SER A 26 -0.87 -2.03 -8.66
N THR A 27 -1.97 -2.78 -8.84
CA THR A 27 -2.40 -3.87 -7.93
C THR A 27 -1.41 -5.04 -7.87
N LYS A 28 -0.61 -5.26 -8.94
CA LYS A 28 0.44 -6.29 -8.97
C LYS A 28 1.56 -5.97 -7.98
N GLU A 29 1.97 -4.71 -7.88
CA GLU A 29 3.01 -4.28 -6.92
C GLU A 29 2.55 -4.41 -5.48
N LEU A 30 1.28 -4.06 -5.21
CA LEU A 30 0.65 -4.23 -3.91
C LEU A 30 0.69 -5.68 -3.45
N THR A 31 0.36 -6.61 -4.36
CA THR A 31 0.42 -8.05 -4.09
C THR A 31 1.85 -8.49 -3.75
N LYS A 32 2.85 -8.07 -4.54
CA LYS A 32 4.27 -8.38 -4.28
C LYS A 32 4.74 -7.91 -2.91
N ILE A 33 4.34 -6.71 -2.50
CA ILE A 33 4.75 -6.12 -1.22
C ILE A 33 4.11 -6.84 -0.04
N ILE A 34 2.83 -7.20 -0.15
CA ILE A 34 2.14 -7.99 0.88
C ILE A 34 2.85 -9.33 1.06
N PHE A 35 3.15 -10.04 -0.04
CA PHE A 35 3.87 -11.31 0.01
C PHE A 35 5.28 -11.17 0.59
N PHE A 36 6.01 -10.13 0.22
CA PHE A 36 7.34 -9.86 0.77
C PHE A 36 7.30 -9.77 2.30
N TYR A 37 6.43 -8.93 2.85
CA TYR A 37 6.32 -8.76 4.31
C TYR A 37 5.87 -10.04 5.03
N GLN A 38 4.93 -10.79 4.44
CA GLN A 38 4.52 -12.08 5.00
C GLN A 38 5.68 -13.08 5.05
N ASN A 39 6.51 -13.15 4.00
CA ASN A 39 7.66 -14.05 3.94
C ASN A 39 8.75 -13.73 4.99
N ILE A 40 8.91 -12.45 5.36
CA ILE A 40 9.88 -12.04 6.39
C ILE A 40 9.29 -12.00 7.81
N GLY A 41 8.10 -12.59 8.02
CA GLY A 41 7.47 -12.73 9.34
C GLY A 41 6.75 -11.46 9.82
N PHE A 42 6.12 -10.73 8.91
CA PHE A 42 5.26 -9.60 9.24
C PHE A 42 3.83 -9.87 8.79
N LYS A 43 2.86 -9.57 9.66
CA LYS A 43 1.45 -9.47 9.31
C LYS A 43 1.21 -8.12 8.61
N VAL A 44 0.45 -8.13 7.53
CA VAL A 44 0.05 -6.92 6.80
C VAL A 44 -1.45 -6.71 6.95
N GLU A 45 -1.86 -5.54 7.41
CA GLU A 45 -3.26 -5.13 7.57
C GLU A 45 -3.53 -3.90 6.70
N LEU A 46 -4.43 -4.02 5.73
CA LEU A 46 -4.81 -2.91 4.85
C LEU A 46 -5.73 -1.96 5.64
N LEU A 47 -5.34 -0.68 5.75
CA LEU A 47 -6.10 0.31 6.51
C LEU A 47 -6.98 1.17 5.59
N ASN A 48 -6.43 1.61 4.45
CA ASN A 48 -7.18 2.42 3.50
C ASN A 48 -6.61 2.25 2.09
N PHE A 49 -7.50 2.20 1.11
CA PHE A 49 -7.17 2.13 -0.31
C PHE A 49 -7.88 3.28 -1.02
N LYS A 50 -7.11 4.29 -1.44
CA LYS A 50 -7.62 5.37 -2.28
C LYS A 50 -7.16 5.14 -3.71
N LYS A 51 -8.13 4.96 -4.61
CA LYS A 51 -7.88 5.07 -6.04
C LYS A 51 -7.69 6.55 -6.33
N GLU A 52 -6.46 6.98 -6.61
CA GLU A 52 -6.27 8.33 -7.10
C GLU A 52 -6.81 8.33 -8.54
N LYS A 53 -7.95 9.01 -8.74
CA LYS A 53 -8.28 9.45 -10.10
C LYS A 53 -7.11 10.34 -10.47
N VAL A 54 -6.34 9.93 -11.47
CA VAL A 54 -5.55 10.88 -12.25
C VAL A 54 -6.55 11.94 -12.65
N LEU A 55 -6.57 13.06 -11.93
CA LEU A 55 -7.17 14.27 -12.44
C LEU A 55 -6.35 14.51 -13.69
N LYS A 56 -6.96 14.23 -14.84
CA LYS A 56 -6.58 14.94 -16.04
C LYS A 56 -6.73 16.38 -15.63
N ASP A 57 -5.61 17.08 -15.53
CA ASP A 57 -5.58 18.51 -15.75
C ASP A 57 -6.09 18.67 -17.19
N GLU A 58 -7.41 18.63 -17.37
CA GLU A 58 -8.07 19.35 -18.46
C GLU A 58 -7.80 20.81 -18.14
N LYS A 59 -6.61 21.27 -18.55
CA LYS A 59 -6.48 22.64 -19.00
C LYS A 59 -7.23 22.72 -20.32
N ASP A 60 -8.51 22.96 -20.14
CA ASP A 60 -9.41 23.62 -21.07
C ASP A 60 -8.70 24.87 -21.64
N TYR A 61 -8.64 24.92 -22.98
CA TYR A 61 -8.36 26.05 -23.87
C TYR A 61 -6.97 26.71 -23.90
#